data_AF-A0A4T0E9V9-F1
#
_entry.id   AF-A0A4T0E9V9-F1
#
_cell.length_a   1.000
_cell.length_b   1.000
_cell.length_c   1.000
_cell.angle_alpha   90.00
_cell.angle_beta   90.00
_cell.angle_gamma   90.00
#
_symmetry.space_group_name_H-M   'P 1'
#
loop_
_entity.id
_entity.type
_entity.pdbx_description
1 polymer ?
#
loop_
_entity_poly.entity_id
_entity_poly.type
_entity_poly.pdbx_seq_one_letter_code
_entity_poly.pdbx_strand_id
1 'polypeptide(L)'
;MIVFVCVPLWGHWAIMLAWSLWWFDAVLSIAVCMGLPFLIMYEHGGELKTMTAARLLPVVSPIVAAATGGIVAEVLTNIQYALWTMVISYIIWGMGFLLAMMVLVIYLHRLTVHNIPPREVIVSVFLPLGPIGQGSFALMQLGKVAA
;
A
#
# COMPACT_ATOMS: atom_id res chain seq x y z
N MET A 1 -11.94 8.68 0.83
CA MET A 1 -12.93 9.53 1.54
C MET A 1 -13.64 10.49 0.59
N ILE A 2 -12.91 11.24 -0.25
CA ILE A 2 -13.51 12.12 -1.28
C ILE A 2 -14.49 11.36 -2.17
N VAL A 3 -14.17 10.14 -2.58
CA VAL A 3 -15.05 9.30 -3.41
C VAL A 3 -16.37 8.95 -2.71
N PHE A 4 -16.37 8.69 -1.39
CA PHE A 4 -17.59 8.29 -0.67
C PHE A 4 -18.49 9.47 -0.31
N VAL A 5 -17.91 10.66 -0.11
CA VAL A 5 -18.66 11.84 0.38
C VAL A 5 -18.93 12.83 -0.73
N CYS A 6 -17.91 13.22 -1.51
CA CYS A 6 -18.04 14.31 -2.48
C CYS A 6 -18.69 13.87 -3.80
N VAL A 7 -18.55 12.61 -4.21
CA VAL A 7 -19.16 12.11 -5.45
C VAL A 7 -20.69 12.15 -5.42
N PRO A 8 -21.38 11.63 -4.39
CA PRO A 8 -22.85 11.69 -4.36
C PRO A 8 -23.38 13.13 -4.19
N LEU A 9 -22.57 14.05 -3.66
CA LEU A 9 -22.97 15.43 -3.36
C LEU A 9 -22.63 16.43 -4.49
N TRP A 10 -21.51 16.26 -5.20
CA TRP A 10 -20.97 17.23 -6.17
C TRP A 10 -20.88 16.73 -7.61
N GLY A 11 -21.18 15.45 -7.88
CA GLY A 11 -21.28 14.91 -9.24
C GLY A 11 -19.95 14.79 -10.00
N HIS A 12 -19.99 14.96 -11.32
CA HIS A 12 -18.89 14.59 -12.23
C HIS A 12 -17.54 15.27 -11.97
N TRP A 13 -17.52 16.53 -11.50
CA TRP A 13 -16.27 17.24 -11.23
C TRP A 13 -15.48 16.61 -10.07
N ALA A 14 -16.16 16.14 -9.03
CA ALA A 14 -15.53 15.48 -7.89
C ALA A 14 -14.85 14.14 -8.29
N ILE A 15 -15.38 13.47 -9.33
CA ILE A 15 -14.81 12.24 -9.88
C ILE A 15 -13.47 12.54 -10.56
N MET A 16 -13.40 13.59 -11.38
CA MET A 16 -12.15 13.99 -12.04
C MET A 16 -11.09 14.43 -11.01
N LEU A 17 -11.50 15.17 -9.97
CA LEU A 17 -10.61 15.58 -8.89
C LEU A 17 -10.05 14.38 -8.13
N ALA A 18 -10.91 13.40 -7.79
CA ALA A 18 -10.49 12.16 -7.13
C ALA A 18 -9.51 11.35 -7.99
N TRP A 19 -9.74 11.29 -9.31
CA TRP A 19 -8.85 10.61 -10.24
C TRP A 19 -7.49 11.29 -10.37
N SER A 20 -7.45 12.62 -10.46
CA SER A 20 -6.18 13.38 -10.49
C SER A 20 -5.38 13.26 -9.20
N LEU A 21 -6.06 13.33 -8.04
CA LEU A 21 -5.44 13.11 -6.73
C LEU A 21 -4.88 11.69 -6.60
N TRP A 22 -5.61 10.70 -7.11
CA TRP A 22 -5.16 9.31 -7.09
C TRP A 22 -3.89 9.12 -7.93
N TRP A 23 -3.80 9.72 -9.11
CA TRP A 23 -2.56 9.66 -9.90
C TRP A 23 -1.37 10.28 -9.18
N PHE A 24 -1.57 11.40 -8.49
CA PHE A 24 -0.52 12.02 -7.69
C PHE A 24 -0.08 11.13 -6.52
N ASP A 25 -1.04 10.55 -5.80
CA ASP A 25 -0.80 9.60 -4.70
C ASP A 25 -0.10 8.32 -5.18
N ALA A 26 -0.48 7.79 -6.35
CA ALA A 26 0.15 6.62 -6.97
C ALA A 26 1.63 6.90 -7.31
N VAL A 27 1.93 8.05 -7.92
CA VAL A 27 3.32 8.43 -8.24
C VAL A 27 4.12 8.66 -6.95
N LEU A 28 3.54 9.38 -5.99
CA LEU A 28 4.20 9.66 -4.72
C LEU A 28 4.46 8.38 -3.92
N SER A 29 3.50 7.45 -3.87
CA SER A 29 3.65 6.17 -3.17
C SER A 29 4.73 5.29 -3.78
N ILE A 30 4.85 5.24 -5.10
CA ILE A 30 5.95 4.54 -5.79
C ILE A 30 7.29 5.23 -5.48
N ALA A 31 7.35 6.56 -5.55
CA ALA A 31 8.55 7.33 -5.26
C ALA A 31 9.02 7.14 -3.80
N VAL A 32 8.09 7.12 -2.84
CA VAL A 32 8.35 6.84 -1.42
C VAL A 32 8.79 5.38 -1.24
N CYS A 33 8.11 4.44 -1.90
CA CYS A 33 8.42 3.01 -1.81
C CYS A 33 9.82 2.68 -2.34
N MET A 34 10.30 3.38 -3.38
CA MET A 34 11.67 3.20 -3.90
C MET A 34 12.70 4.09 -3.19
N GLY A 35 12.34 5.34 -2.90
CA GLY A 35 13.24 6.35 -2.35
C GLY A 35 13.65 6.09 -0.90
N LEU A 36 12.75 5.61 -0.04
CA LEU A 36 13.08 5.32 1.36
C LEU A 36 14.08 4.16 1.51
N PRO A 37 13.89 2.98 0.87
CA PRO A 37 14.89 1.93 0.88
C PRO A 37 16.23 2.40 0.32
N PHE A 38 16.22 3.19 -0.75
CA PHE A 38 17.44 3.69 -1.39
C PHE A 38 18.21 4.64 -0.46
N LEU A 39 17.50 5.55 0.24
CA LEU A 39 18.10 6.45 1.21
C LEU A 39 18.67 5.69 2.42
N ILE A 40 17.97 4.67 2.90
CA ILE A 40 18.45 3.81 3.99
C ILE A 40 19.71 3.05 3.57
N MET A 41 19.77 2.54 2.34
CA MET A 41 20.97 1.88 1.80
C MET A 41 22.13 2.86 1.60
N TYR A 42 21.84 4.14 1.33
CA TYR A 42 22.85 5.16 1.09
C TYR A 42 23.44 5.77 2.37
N GLU A 43 22.62 6.03 3.40
CA GLU A 43 23.09 6.68 4.64
C GLU A 43 23.48 5.70 5.76
N HIS A 44 22.87 4.52 5.87
CA HIS A 44 23.11 3.61 6.99
C HIS A 44 23.68 2.26 6.51
N GLY A 45 25.00 2.10 6.66
CA GLY A 45 25.67 0.81 6.53
C GLY A 45 24.93 -0.27 7.33
N GLY A 46 24.46 -1.30 6.63
CA GLY A 46 23.46 -2.24 7.13
C GLY A 46 23.92 -3.04 8.35
N GLU A 47 23.49 -2.64 9.54
CA GLU A 47 23.40 -3.55 10.67
C GLU A 47 22.04 -4.27 10.67
N LEU A 48 22.06 -5.60 10.62
CA LEU A 48 20.89 -6.48 10.76
C LEU A 48 20.11 -6.26 12.08
N LYS A 49 20.72 -5.58 13.05
CA LYS A 49 20.13 -5.28 14.36
C LYS A 49 19.07 -4.18 14.31
N THR A 50 19.07 -3.33 13.27
CA THR A 50 18.13 -2.22 13.06
C THR A 50 17.09 -2.51 11.97
N MET A 51 16.80 -3.79 11.71
CA MET A 51 15.60 -4.23 10.97
C MET A 51 14.35 -3.97 11.83
N THR A 52 13.94 -2.70 11.92
CA THR A 52 12.76 -2.27 12.67
C THR A 52 11.52 -2.38 11.78
N ALA A 53 10.37 -2.70 12.38
CA ALA A 53 9.07 -2.74 11.74
C ALA A 53 8.68 -1.42 11.01
N ALA A 54 9.42 -0.32 11.27
CA ALA A 54 9.38 0.90 10.48
C ALA A 54 9.67 0.70 8.99
N ARG A 55 10.40 -0.35 8.57
CA ARG A 55 10.58 -0.72 7.15
C ARG A 55 9.30 -1.25 6.49
N LEU A 56 8.27 -1.59 7.26
CA LEU A 56 6.93 -1.89 6.73
C LEU A 56 6.15 -0.61 6.41
N LEU A 57 6.47 0.54 7.02
CA LEU A 57 5.72 1.79 6.82
C LEU A 57 5.75 2.25 5.34
N PRO A 58 6.88 2.26 4.62
CA PRO A 58 6.93 2.67 3.21
C PRO A 58 6.30 1.65 2.26
N VAL A 59 6.31 0.37 2.64
CA VAL A 59 5.81 -0.73 1.80
C VAL A 59 4.28 -0.78 1.79
N VAL A 60 3.64 -0.28 2.84
CA VAL A 60 2.17 -0.20 2.93
C VAL A 60 1.60 0.89 2.00
N SER A 61 2.35 1.96 1.74
CA SER A 61 1.90 3.08 0.87
C SER A 61 1.39 2.63 -0.51
N PRO A 62 2.14 1.85 -1.31
CA PRO A 62 1.64 1.36 -2.61
C PRO A 62 0.43 0.41 -2.48
N ILE A 63 0.34 -0.39 -1.40
CA ILE A 63 -0.82 -1.27 -1.16
C ILE A 63 -2.09 -0.45 -0.94
N VAL A 64 -1.99 0.65 -0.18
CA VAL A 64 -3.11 1.56 0.08
C VAL A 64 -3.47 2.38 -1.17
N ALA A 65 -2.47 2.80 -1.96
CA ALA A 65 -2.71 3.46 -3.24
C ALA A 65 -3.47 2.54 -4.22
N ALA A 66 -3.15 1.24 -4.24
CA ALA A 66 -3.89 0.27 -5.04
C ALA A 66 -5.32 0.04 -4.54
N ALA A 67 -5.53 -0.06 -3.21
CA ALA A 67 -6.86 -0.21 -2.63
C ALA A 67 -7.77 0.98 -2.98
N THR A 68 -7.23 2.20 -2.85
CA THR A 68 -7.96 3.43 -3.19
C THR A 68 -8.18 3.57 -4.69
N GLY A 69 -7.28 3.04 -5.53
CA GLY A 69 -7.46 2.98 -6.99
C GLY A 69 -8.66 2.14 -7.42
N GLY A 70 -8.92 1.03 -6.74
CA GLY A 70 -10.15 0.25 -6.93
C GLY A 70 -11.41 1.06 -6.58
N ILE A 71 -11.39 1.83 -5.50
CA ILE A 71 -12.53 2.69 -5.11
C ILE A 71 -12.76 3.81 -6.14
N VAL A 72 -11.69 4.40 -6.69
CA VAL A 72 -11.78 5.42 -7.74
C VAL A 72 -12.32 4.81 -9.04
N ALA A 73 -11.88 3.61 -9.42
CA ALA A 73 -12.34 2.92 -10.61
C ALA A 73 -13.85 2.58 -10.57
N GLU A 74 -14.41 2.28 -9.39
CA GLU A 74 -15.85 1.99 -9.21
C GLU A 74 -16.75 3.19 -9.58
N VAL A 75 -16.24 4.41 -9.44
CA VAL A 75 -16.99 5.65 -9.66
C VAL A 75 -16.75 6.26 -11.04
N LEU A 76 -15.75 5.78 -11.77
CA LEU A 76 -15.45 6.27 -13.12
C LEU A 76 -16.53 5.87 -14.12
N THR A 77 -17.15 6.86 -14.76
CA THR A 77 -18.19 6.65 -15.79
C THR A 77 -17.63 6.19 -17.13
N ASN A 78 -16.32 6.30 -17.35
CA ASN A 78 -15.67 5.91 -18.60
C ASN A 78 -14.91 4.58 -18.42
N ILE A 79 -15.39 3.54 -19.10
CA ILE A 79 -14.89 2.16 -19.01
C ILE A 79 -13.39 2.06 -19.30
N GLN A 80 -12.89 2.85 -20.27
CA GLN A 80 -11.47 2.79 -20.64
C GLN A 80 -10.57 3.30 -19.52
N TYR A 81 -10.92 4.44 -18.90
CA TYR A 81 -10.15 5.00 -17.79
C TYR A 81 -10.25 4.15 -16.52
N ALA A 82 -11.40 3.50 -16.28
CA ALA A 82 -11.55 2.53 -15.19
C ALA A 82 -10.63 1.31 -15.40
N LEU A 83 -10.58 0.75 -16.61
CA LEU A 83 -9.68 -0.36 -16.95
C LEU A 83 -8.20 0.00 -16.74
N TRP A 84 -7.75 1.15 -17.24
CA TRP A 84 -6.36 1.60 -17.03
C TRP A 84 -6.03 1.75 -15.54
N THR A 85 -6.93 2.37 -14.78
CA THR A 85 -6.76 2.58 -13.33
C THR A 85 -6.70 1.24 -12.59
N MET A 86 -7.53 0.26 -12.97
CA MET A 86 -7.49 -1.10 -12.40
C MET A 86 -6.18 -1.83 -12.71
N VAL A 87 -5.74 -1.84 -13.98
CA VAL A 87 -4.50 -2.52 -14.38
C VAL A 87 -3.30 -1.93 -13.63
N ILE A 88 -3.21 -0.60 -13.55
CA ILE A 88 -2.15 0.08 -12.82
C ILE A 88 -2.23 -0.25 -11.32
N SER A 89 -3.42 -0.26 -10.74
CA SER A 89 -3.61 -0.64 -9.33
C SER A 89 -3.16 -2.07 -9.04
N TYR A 90 -3.43 -3.02 -9.95
CA TYR A 90 -2.92 -4.40 -9.83
C TYR A 90 -1.39 -4.48 -9.87
N ILE A 91 -0.74 -3.71 -10.74
CA ILE A 91 0.73 -3.65 -10.84
C ILE A 91 1.33 -3.08 -9.55
N ILE A 92 0.81 -1.93 -9.09
CA ILE A 92 1.28 -1.26 -7.86
C ILE A 92 1.04 -2.16 -6.64
N TRP A 93 -0.12 -2.82 -6.56
CA TRP A 93 -0.42 -3.79 -5.52
C TRP A 93 0.59 -4.93 -5.51
N GLY A 94 0.89 -5.51 -6.67
CA GLY A 94 1.86 -6.61 -6.79
C GLY A 94 3.26 -6.22 -6.33
N MET A 95 3.73 -5.03 -6.71
CA MET A 95 5.02 -4.51 -6.24
C MET A 95 5.05 -4.32 -4.72
N GLY A 96 4.03 -3.68 -4.14
CA GLY A 96 3.95 -3.44 -2.70
C GLY A 96 3.79 -4.72 -1.88
N PHE A 97 2.91 -5.63 -2.30
CA PHE A 97 2.59 -6.85 -1.56
C PHE A 97 3.76 -7.85 -1.56
N LEU A 98 4.47 -8.00 -2.67
CA LEU A 98 5.63 -8.88 -2.74
C LEU A 98 6.75 -8.41 -1.79
N LEU A 99 7.01 -7.10 -1.76
CA LEU A 99 7.95 -6.48 -0.82
C LEU A 99 7.50 -6.67 0.63
N ALA A 100 6.20 -6.54 0.92
CA ALA A 100 5.66 -6.75 2.27
C ALA A 100 5.87 -8.20 2.73
N MET A 101 5.66 -9.17 1.83
CA MET A 101 5.88 -10.59 2.12
C MET A 101 7.35 -10.90 2.41
N MET A 102 8.29 -10.32 1.66
CA MET A 102 9.73 -10.50 1.94
C MET A 102 10.09 -10.01 3.35
N VAL A 103 9.61 -8.82 3.75
CA VAL A 103 9.87 -8.27 5.08
C VAL A 103 9.22 -9.14 6.16
N LEU A 104 8.03 -9.66 5.92
CA LEU A 104 7.33 -10.53 6.86
C LEU A 104 8.06 -11.86 7.09
N VAL A 105 8.58 -12.48 6.03
CA VAL A 105 9.39 -13.71 6.14
C VAL A 105 10.66 -13.45 6.96
N ILE A 106 11.35 -12.33 6.73
CA ILE A 106 12.55 -11.94 7.50
C ILE A 106 12.18 -11.69 8.97
N TYR A 107 11.05 -11.04 9.23
CA TYR A 107 10.56 -10.76 10.58
C TYR A 107 10.19 -12.06 11.32
N LEU A 108 9.51 -13.00 10.65
CA LEU A 108 9.20 -14.32 11.21
C LEU A 108 10.49 -15.09 11.53
N HIS A 109 11.46 -15.10 10.62
CA HIS A 109 12.77 -15.72 10.85
C HIS A 109 13.52 -15.08 12.03
N ARG A 110 13.43 -13.75 12.20
CA ARG A 110 14.01 -13.08 13.37
C ARG A 110 13.36 -13.54 14.67
N LEU A 111 12.02 -13.66 14.70
CA LEU A 111 11.26 -14.12 15.86
C LEU A 111 11.56 -15.58 16.24
N THR A 112 11.82 -16.45 15.26
CA THR A 112 12.14 -17.86 15.51
C THR A 112 13.57 -18.05 16.05
N VAL A 113 14.52 -17.21 15.63
CA VAL A 113 15.94 -17.35 16.02
C VAL A 113 16.30 -16.53 17.27
N HIS A 114 15.69 -15.36 17.46
CA HIS A 114 15.96 -14.48 18.61
C HIS A 114 14.66 -14.31 19.40
N ASN A 115 14.62 -14.83 20.63
CA ASN A 115 13.50 -14.86 21.58
C ASN A 115 12.52 -13.66 21.48
N ILE A 116 11.25 -13.93 21.81
CA ILE A 116 10.11 -13.00 21.75
C ILE A 116 10.52 -11.60 22.25
N PRO A 117 10.33 -10.54 21.45
CA PRO A 117 10.82 -9.19 21.77
C PRO A 117 10.30 -8.73 23.15
N PRO A 118 11.09 -7.90 23.87
CA PRO A 118 10.73 -7.42 25.20
C PRO A 118 9.37 -6.72 25.22
N ARG A 119 8.73 -6.67 26.39
CA ARG A 119 7.30 -6.31 26.57
C ARG A 119 6.88 -4.99 25.92
N GLU A 120 7.82 -4.07 25.77
CA GLU A 120 7.67 -2.75 25.13
C GLU A 120 7.40 -2.82 23.61
N VAL A 121 7.82 -3.88 22.92
CA VAL A 121 7.69 -4.05 21.46
C VAL A 121 6.64 -5.08 21.05
N ILE A 122 5.86 -5.63 21.97
CA ILE A 122 4.80 -6.61 21.68
C ILE A 122 3.78 -6.05 20.67
N VAL A 123 3.48 -4.75 20.74
CA VAL A 123 2.56 -4.10 19.79
C VAL A 123 3.09 -4.15 18.35
N SER A 124 4.40 -4.21 18.14
CA SER A 124 5.00 -4.33 16.80
C SER A 124 4.72 -5.68 16.13
N VAL A 125 4.32 -6.71 16.90
CA VAL A 125 3.89 -8.01 16.36
C VAL A 125 2.54 -7.89 15.63
N PHE A 126 1.75 -6.85 15.92
CA PHE A 126 0.53 -6.53 15.18
C PHE A 126 0.80 -5.68 13.93
N LEU A 127 1.99 -5.11 13.75
CA LEU A 127 2.29 -4.29 12.57
C LEU A 127 2.14 -5.05 11.24
N PRO A 128 2.57 -6.33 11.13
CA PRO A 128 2.36 -7.15 9.93
C PRO A 128 0.89 -7.45 9.59
N LEU A 129 -0.04 -7.35 10.55
CA LEU A 129 -1.48 -7.49 10.26
C LEU A 129 -2.00 -6.39 9.33
N GLY A 130 -1.42 -5.18 9.41
CA GLY A 130 -1.79 -4.05 8.56
C GLY A 130 -1.59 -4.31 7.06
N PRO A 131 -0.37 -4.61 6.58
CA PRO A 131 -0.10 -4.92 5.18
C PRO A 131 -0.91 -6.10 4.65
N ILE A 132 -1.10 -7.16 5.45
CA ILE A 132 -1.90 -8.33 5.04
C ILE A 132 -3.38 -7.94 4.88
N GLY A 133 -3.95 -7.24 5.87
CA GLY A 133 -5.36 -6.82 5.85
C GLY A 133 -5.65 -5.79 4.75
N GLN A 134 -4.77 -4.80 4.57
CA GLN A 134 -4.89 -3.84 3.47
C GLN A 134 -4.64 -4.49 2.11
N GLY A 135 -3.70 -5.43 2.04
CA GLY A 135 -3.42 -6.20 0.82
C GLY A 135 -4.63 -7.02 0.35
N SER A 136 -5.30 -7.73 1.26
CA SER A 136 -6.50 -8.49 0.94
C SER A 136 -7.69 -7.60 0.61
N PHE A 137 -7.87 -6.49 1.34
CA PHE A 137 -8.90 -5.49 1.02
C PHE A 137 -8.71 -4.90 -0.38
N ALA A 138 -7.48 -4.57 -0.76
CA ALA A 138 -7.16 -4.07 -2.09
C ALA A 138 -7.56 -5.06 -3.20
N LEU A 139 -7.22 -6.35 -3.05
CA LEU A 139 -7.60 -7.40 -4.01
C LEU A 139 -9.11 -7.58 -4.10
N MET A 140 -9.80 -7.61 -2.96
CA MET A 140 -11.25 -7.77 -2.93
C MET A 140 -11.94 -6.60 -3.63
N GLN A 141 -11.49 -5.37 -3.37
CA GLN A 141 -12.05 -4.18 -4.00
C GLN A 141 -11.77 -4.16 -5.51
N LEU A 142 -10.55 -4.49 -5.93
CA LEU A 142 -10.23 -4.60 -7.37
C LEU A 142 -11.04 -5.71 -8.05
N GLY A 143 -11.22 -6.86 -7.40
CA GLY A 143 -12.03 -7.96 -7.91
C GLY A 143 -13.52 -7.61 -8.03
N LYS A 144 -14.06 -6.81 -7.09
CA LYS A 144 -15.44 -6.32 -7.15
C LYS A 144 -15.68 -5.39 -8.35
N VAL A 145 -14.70 -4.57 -8.71
CA VAL A 145 -14.81 -3.62 -9.84
C VAL A 145 -14.55 -4.30 -11.19
N ALA A 146 -13.82 -5.42 -11.19
CA ALA A 146 -13.55 -6.21 -12.39
C ALA A 146 -14.68 -7.18 -12.77
N ALA A 147 -15.60 -7.49 -11.84
CA ALA A 147 -16.74 -8.38 -12.04
C ALA A 147 -17.95 -7.65 -12.66
#